data_AF-A0ABD6EQY7-F1
#
_entry.id   AF-A0ABD6EQY7-F1
#
_cell.length_a   1.000
_cell.length_b   1.000
_cell.length_c   1.000
_cell.angle_alpha   90.00
_cell.angle_beta   90.00
_cell.angle_gamma   90.00
#
_symmetry.space_group_name_H-M   'P 1'
#
loop_
_entity.id
_entity.type
_entity.pdbx_description
1 polymer ?
#
loop_
_entity_poly.entity_id
_entity_poly.type
_entity_poly.pdbx_seq_one_letter_code
_entity_poly.pdbx_strand_id
1 'polypeptide(L)'
;MQHPSIVVYIFLTHFAVINSENGDEGVKYDGFYDAFIGLSTALTQVIGEDEQADYLRFTQTLDHFNNSNTKTWEQHYVINEKYHNSGGRAILFLTAQHSSPNELIYEEKYPVVMYAKEVNATLFMLEHRYFGSSQPFKSLTEENLKYLTSRQAVEDVATFIPFANKEHKLGEKTKWVVIGGSYAGNLAAWVRQMHPELIAGAVASSAPIKIALDIPDYLAGLEAVLRKEKDCTAKLGESLAHAAMLSCDAEGRAELSKVFR
;
A
#
# COMPACT_ATOMS: atom_id res chain seq x y z
N MET A 1 2.61 6.53 -31.02
CA MET A 1 2.93 5.13 -30.66
C MET A 1 2.73 5.01 -29.16
N GLN A 2 1.70 4.29 -28.72
CA GLN A 2 1.48 4.00 -27.29
C GLN A 2 2.56 3.00 -26.85
N HIS A 3 3.35 3.35 -25.84
CA HIS A 3 4.22 2.38 -25.17
C HIS A 3 3.34 1.40 -24.38
N PRO A 4 3.60 0.08 -24.42
CA PRO A 4 2.81 -0.90 -23.67
C PRO A 4 2.89 -0.61 -22.16
N SER A 5 1.74 -0.65 -21.49
CA SER A 5 1.63 -0.43 -20.05
C SER A 5 1.96 -1.71 -19.30
N ILE A 6 3.04 -1.71 -18.52
CA ILE A 6 3.43 -2.84 -17.66
C ILE A 6 2.85 -2.60 -16.26
N VAL A 7 1.88 -3.43 -15.87
CA VAL A 7 1.42 -3.55 -14.48
C VAL A 7 1.75 -4.95 -13.99
N VAL A 8 2.53 -5.04 -12.92
CA VAL A 8 2.88 -6.29 -12.27
C VAL A 8 1.99 -6.47 -11.05
N TYR A 9 1.13 -7.47 -11.10
CA TYR A 9 0.35 -7.94 -9.96
C TYR A 9 1.11 -9.04 -9.24
N ILE A 10 1.27 -8.89 -7.94
CA ILE A 10 1.86 -9.93 -7.10
C ILE A 10 0.75 -10.40 -6.17
N PHE A 11 0.14 -11.56 -6.43
CA PHE A 11 -0.80 -12.18 -5.50
C PHE A 11 -0.03 -13.01 -4.47
N LEU A 12 -0.59 -13.17 -3.27
CA LEU A 12 -0.05 -14.00 -2.16
C LEU A 12 0.33 -15.45 -2.56
N THR A 13 -0.01 -15.91 -3.76
CA THR A 13 0.36 -17.23 -4.28
C THR A 13 0.92 -17.24 -5.71
N HIS A 14 0.84 -16.14 -6.48
CA HIS A 14 1.22 -16.11 -7.90
C HIS A 14 1.66 -14.72 -8.38
N PHE A 15 2.74 -14.68 -9.17
CA PHE A 15 3.11 -13.50 -9.96
C PHE A 15 2.25 -13.44 -11.23
N ALA A 16 1.67 -12.29 -11.54
CA ALA A 16 1.04 -12.01 -12.82
C ALA A 16 1.53 -10.66 -13.34
N VAL A 17 2.43 -10.68 -14.33
CA VAL A 17 2.71 -9.48 -15.14
C VAL A 17 1.57 -9.37 -16.15
N ILE A 18 0.64 -8.43 -15.97
CA ILE A 18 -0.37 -8.15 -16.98
C ILE A 18 0.19 -7.06 -17.88
N ASN A 19 0.83 -7.49 -18.96
CA ASN A 19 1.04 -6.65 -20.13
C ASN A 19 -0.26 -6.63 -20.93
N SER A 20 -0.72 -5.47 -21.38
CA SER A 20 -2.02 -5.34 -22.07
C SER A 20 -2.11 -6.07 -23.42
N GLU A 21 -1.10 -6.84 -23.83
CA GLU A 21 -1.09 -7.45 -25.16
C GLU A 21 -0.76 -8.94 -25.24
N ASN A 22 -0.10 -9.60 -24.29
CA ASN A 22 0.09 -11.07 -24.37
C ASN A 22 0.29 -11.70 -22.99
N GLY A 23 -0.54 -12.69 -22.68
CA GLY A 23 -0.53 -13.43 -21.42
C GLY A 23 0.55 -14.50 -21.38
N ASP A 24 1.79 -14.10 -21.10
CA ASP A 24 2.86 -15.05 -20.80
C ASP A 24 3.01 -15.27 -19.29
N GLU A 25 3.14 -16.55 -18.92
CA GLU A 25 3.33 -17.04 -17.55
C GLU A 25 4.70 -16.61 -17.00
N GLY A 26 4.68 -15.94 -15.84
CA GLY A 26 5.88 -15.40 -15.19
C GLY A 26 6.70 -16.44 -14.40
N VAL A 27 8.01 -16.20 -14.32
CA VAL A 27 8.99 -16.98 -13.56
C VAL A 27 8.70 -16.93 -12.05
N LYS A 28 8.71 -18.09 -11.38
CA LYS A 28 8.60 -18.21 -9.91
C LYS A 28 9.86 -17.66 -9.23
N TYR A 29 9.68 -16.72 -8.31
CA TYR A 29 10.76 -16.23 -7.43
C TYR A 29 10.39 -16.52 -5.97
N ASP A 30 11.03 -17.53 -5.39
CA ASP A 30 10.65 -18.10 -4.07
C ASP A 30 11.03 -17.22 -2.86
N GLY A 31 11.84 -16.17 -3.04
CA GLY A 31 12.32 -15.31 -1.94
C GLY A 31 11.33 -14.25 -1.42
N PHE A 32 10.12 -14.15 -1.99
CA PHE A 32 9.18 -13.07 -1.64
C PHE A 32 8.39 -13.34 -0.35
N TYR A 33 8.20 -14.61 0.00
CA TYR A 33 7.40 -15.01 1.17
C TYR A 33 8.06 -14.60 2.49
N ASP A 34 9.39 -14.79 2.60
CA ASP A 34 10.16 -14.38 3.79
C ASP A 34 10.21 -12.86 3.94
N ALA A 35 10.29 -12.13 2.83
CA ALA A 35 10.27 -10.67 2.83
C ALA A 35 8.90 -10.10 3.22
N PHE A 36 7.79 -10.79 2.86
CA PHE A 36 6.44 -10.40 3.25
C PHE A 36 6.15 -10.65 4.73
N ILE A 37 6.63 -11.78 5.30
CA ILE A 37 6.59 -12.00 6.75
C ILE A 37 7.38 -10.91 7.47
N GLY A 38 8.55 -10.54 6.95
CA GLY A 38 9.32 -9.38 7.44
C GLY A 38 8.51 -8.08 7.44
N LEU A 39 7.72 -7.81 6.39
CA LEU A 39 6.86 -6.63 6.28
C LEU A 39 5.70 -6.66 7.29
N SER A 40 5.03 -7.80 7.49
CA SER A 40 3.94 -7.97 8.46
C SER A 40 4.42 -7.84 9.91
N THR A 41 5.59 -8.38 10.21
CA THR A 41 6.18 -8.33 11.55
C THR A 41 6.65 -6.90 11.87
N ALA A 42 7.23 -6.20 10.87
CA ALA A 42 7.56 -4.78 10.97
C ALA A 42 6.32 -3.90 11.15
N LEU A 43 5.24 -4.12 10.38
CA LEU A 43 3.97 -3.39 10.55
C LEU A 43 3.38 -3.54 11.96
N THR A 44 3.66 -4.65 12.65
CA THR A 44 3.22 -4.88 14.04
C THR A 44 4.16 -4.23 15.07
N GLN A 45 5.44 -4.01 14.73
CA GLN A 45 6.41 -3.31 15.58
C GLN A 45 6.37 -1.78 15.42
N VAL A 46 5.95 -1.27 14.25
CA VAL A 46 5.95 0.16 13.90
C VAL A 46 4.68 0.90 14.34
N ILE A 47 3.82 0.25 15.15
CA ILE A 47 2.70 0.91 15.85
C ILE A 47 3.16 1.70 17.09
N GLY A 48 4.47 1.78 17.33
CA GLY A 48 5.07 2.73 18.27
C GLY A 48 5.20 4.11 17.62
N GLU A 49 4.87 5.17 18.35
CA GLU A 49 5.08 6.55 17.94
C GLU A 49 6.55 6.75 17.52
N ASP A 50 6.79 6.92 16.22
CA ASP A 50 8.12 7.22 15.72
C ASP A 50 8.43 8.70 15.99
N GLU A 51 9.27 8.92 17.00
CA GLU A 51 9.80 10.20 17.39
C GLU A 51 10.80 10.63 16.30
N GLN A 52 10.30 11.46 15.36
CA GLN A 52 11.07 12.23 14.38
C GLN A 52 11.47 11.52 13.08
N ALA A 53 10.48 11.09 12.30
CA ALA A 53 10.69 10.96 10.87
C ALA A 53 10.97 12.36 10.25
N ASP A 54 12.11 12.50 9.56
CA ASP A 54 12.50 13.66 8.73
C ASP A 54 11.53 13.82 7.53
N TYR A 55 10.27 14.14 7.82
CA TYR A 55 9.27 14.35 6.80
C TYR A 55 9.54 15.63 6.03
N LEU A 56 9.63 15.50 4.71
CA LEU A 56 9.50 16.62 3.80
C LEU A 56 8.02 16.91 3.56
N ARG A 57 7.73 18.16 3.20
CA ARG A 57 6.36 18.63 2.95
C ARG A 57 6.21 19.07 1.50
N PHE A 58 5.05 18.76 0.96
CA PHE A 58 4.62 19.16 -0.37
C PHE A 58 3.24 19.82 -0.26
N THR A 59 3.12 21.05 -0.77
CA THR A 59 1.83 21.73 -0.86
C THR A 59 0.95 21.07 -1.91
N GLN A 60 -0.11 20.44 -1.45
CA GLN A 60 -1.05 19.64 -2.23
C GLN A 60 -2.40 20.35 -2.39
N THR A 61 -3.07 20.14 -3.52
CA THR A 61 -4.44 20.59 -3.75
C THR A 61 -5.41 19.80 -2.86
N LEU A 62 -6.34 20.49 -2.20
CA LEU A 62 -7.33 19.82 -1.35
C LEU A 62 -8.34 19.01 -2.16
N ASP A 63 -8.84 19.61 -3.23
CA ASP A 63 -9.91 19.07 -4.06
C ASP A 63 -9.56 19.13 -5.55
N HIS A 64 -9.08 18.02 -6.09
CA HIS A 64 -8.68 17.90 -7.50
C HIS A 64 -9.85 17.89 -8.47
N PHE A 65 -11.09 17.74 -7.97
CA PHE A 65 -12.29 17.63 -8.81
C PHE A 65 -13.18 18.88 -8.73
N ASN A 66 -12.73 19.94 -8.07
CA ASN A 66 -13.41 21.22 -8.02
C ASN A 66 -12.43 22.38 -8.28
N ASN A 67 -12.33 22.79 -9.54
CA ASN A 67 -11.41 23.85 -9.97
C ASN A 67 -11.69 25.23 -9.34
N SER A 68 -12.87 25.46 -8.77
CA SER A 68 -13.18 26.68 -8.03
C SER A 68 -12.63 26.66 -6.59
N ASN A 69 -12.27 25.49 -6.08
CA ASN A 69 -11.66 25.33 -4.76
C ASN A 69 -10.14 25.44 -4.88
N THR A 70 -9.59 26.56 -4.42
CA THR A 70 -8.14 26.83 -4.45
C THR A 70 -7.43 26.46 -3.14
N LYS A 71 -8.12 25.79 -2.21
CA LYS A 71 -7.52 25.40 -0.93
C LYS A 71 -6.43 24.34 -1.14
N THR A 72 -5.38 24.47 -0.35
CA THR A 72 -4.26 23.54 -0.31
C THR A 72 -4.04 23.02 1.11
N TRP A 73 -3.21 22.00 1.22
CA TRP A 73 -2.77 21.38 2.47
C TRP A 73 -1.36 20.82 2.31
N GLU A 74 -0.71 20.46 3.40
CA GLU A 74 0.66 19.92 3.37
C GLU A 74 0.63 18.40 3.45
N GLN A 75 1.07 17.76 2.36
CA GLN A 75 1.25 16.31 2.27
C GLN A 75 2.69 15.96 2.62
N HIS A 76 2.87 14.96 3.48
CA HIS A 76 4.19 14.53 3.90
C HIS A 76 4.73 13.43 2.99
N TYR A 77 6.03 13.48 2.76
CA TYR A 77 6.75 12.46 2.01
C TYR A 77 8.16 12.30 2.58
N VAL A 78 8.78 11.16 2.25
CA VAL A 78 10.15 10.83 2.61
C VAL A 78 10.91 10.52 1.31
N ILE A 79 12.19 10.86 1.28
CA ILE A 79 13.10 10.55 0.17
C ILE A 79 14.31 9.80 0.70
N ASN A 80 14.79 8.82 -0.05
CA ASN A 80 16.08 8.17 0.12
C ASN A 80 16.84 8.22 -1.21
N GLU A 81 17.89 9.03 -1.24
CA GLU A 81 18.75 9.25 -2.42
C GLU A 81 20.01 8.38 -2.43
N LYS A 82 20.18 7.49 -1.44
CA LYS A 82 21.42 6.70 -1.25
C LYS A 82 21.83 5.90 -2.50
N TYR A 83 20.87 5.46 -3.30
CA TYR A 83 21.11 4.64 -4.51
C TYR A 83 20.89 5.41 -5.81
N HIS A 84 20.63 6.73 -5.74
CA HIS A 84 20.43 7.54 -6.92
C HIS A 84 21.66 7.51 -7.83
N ASN A 85 21.43 7.34 -9.13
CA ASN A 85 22.43 7.64 -10.15
C ASN A 85 21.83 8.45 -11.29
N SER A 86 22.69 8.98 -12.17
CA SER A 86 22.30 9.82 -13.31
C SER A 86 21.41 9.13 -14.35
N GLY A 87 21.03 7.86 -14.14
CA GLY A 87 20.16 7.07 -15.00
C GLY A 87 18.68 7.47 -14.97
N GLY A 88 18.28 8.41 -14.11
CA GLY A 88 16.94 9.00 -14.10
C GLY A 88 15.86 7.95 -13.80
N ARG A 89 15.99 7.23 -12.68
CA ARG A 89 14.98 6.27 -12.22
C ARG A 89 14.49 6.68 -10.84
N ALA A 90 13.18 6.61 -10.65
CA ALA A 90 12.55 6.89 -9.37
C ALA A 90 11.54 5.79 -9.04
N ILE A 91 11.52 5.37 -7.78
CA ILE A 91 10.49 4.48 -7.24
C ILE A 91 9.66 5.31 -6.26
N LEU A 92 8.34 5.24 -6.40
CA LEU A 92 7.40 5.81 -5.45
C LEU A 92 6.72 4.67 -4.68
N PHE A 93 7.01 4.57 -3.39
CA PHE A 93 6.33 3.68 -2.47
C PHE A 93 5.11 4.39 -1.88
N LEU A 94 3.93 3.81 -2.06
CA LEU A 94 2.70 4.34 -1.52
C LEU A 94 2.41 3.71 -0.17
N THR A 95 2.17 4.54 0.85
CA THR A 95 1.59 4.04 2.10
C THR A 95 0.08 3.86 1.96
N ALA A 96 -0.46 2.96 2.79
CA ALA A 96 -1.89 2.68 2.83
C ALA A 96 -2.54 3.50 3.95
N GLN A 97 -3.25 2.86 4.87
CA GLN A 97 -3.94 3.50 5.99
C GLN A 97 -3.05 3.69 7.22
N HIS A 98 -1.80 4.13 7.04
CA HIS A 98 -0.83 4.29 8.12
C HIS A 98 0.13 5.46 7.86
N SER A 99 0.90 5.83 8.89
CA SER A 99 1.99 6.80 8.76
C SER A 99 3.09 6.33 7.82
N SER A 100 4.02 7.21 7.48
CA SER A 100 5.17 6.93 6.60
C SER A 100 6.48 6.76 7.40
N PRO A 101 6.67 5.67 8.16
CA PRO A 101 7.86 5.44 8.98
C PRO A 101 9.11 5.30 8.10
N ASN A 102 10.17 6.02 8.45
CA ASN A 102 11.35 6.16 7.62
C ASN A 102 12.01 4.81 7.30
N GLU A 103 11.94 3.85 8.22
CA GLU A 103 12.51 2.51 8.10
C GLU A 103 12.12 1.82 6.80
N LEU A 104 10.87 2.00 6.34
CA LEU A 104 10.33 1.33 5.15
C LEU A 104 11.10 1.64 3.87
N ILE A 105 11.76 2.80 3.80
CA ILE A 105 12.57 3.18 2.64
C ILE A 105 14.06 3.32 2.92
N TYR A 106 14.51 3.18 4.17
CA TYR A 106 15.92 3.26 4.54
C TYR A 106 16.56 1.91 4.90
N GLU A 107 15.80 0.98 5.48
CA GLU A 107 16.35 -0.33 5.87
C GLU A 107 16.46 -1.29 4.67
N GLU A 108 17.66 -1.77 4.39
CA GLU A 108 17.94 -2.67 3.26
C GLU A 108 17.24 -4.04 3.35
N LYS A 109 16.66 -4.39 4.50
CA LYS A 109 15.85 -5.61 4.67
C LYS A 109 14.52 -5.55 3.93
N TYR A 110 14.02 -4.36 3.57
CA TYR A 110 12.75 -4.21 2.88
C TYR A 110 12.90 -4.32 1.35
N PRO A 111 12.01 -5.06 0.67
CA PRO A 111 12.08 -5.26 -0.79
C PRO A 111 12.16 -3.98 -1.61
N VAL A 112 11.44 -2.93 -1.20
CA VAL A 112 11.44 -1.66 -1.93
C VAL A 112 12.81 -0.99 -1.95
N VAL A 113 13.57 -1.11 -0.85
CA VAL A 113 14.95 -0.61 -0.74
C VAL A 113 15.90 -1.48 -1.56
N MET A 114 15.71 -2.81 -1.53
CA MET A 114 16.47 -3.74 -2.38
C MET A 114 16.29 -3.42 -3.87
N TYR A 115 15.05 -3.14 -4.31
CA TYR A 115 14.78 -2.75 -5.68
C TYR A 115 15.42 -1.42 -6.05
N ALA A 116 15.29 -0.40 -5.18
CA ALA A 116 15.93 0.89 -5.42
C ALA A 116 17.45 0.76 -5.57
N LYS A 117 18.08 -0.10 -4.76
CA LYS A 117 19.51 -0.43 -4.85
C LYS A 117 19.86 -1.11 -6.16
N GLU A 118 19.11 -2.15 -6.55
CA GLU A 118 19.37 -2.93 -7.76
C GLU A 118 19.26 -2.09 -9.04
N VAL A 119 18.23 -1.23 -9.13
CA VAL A 119 18.01 -0.40 -10.32
C VAL A 119 18.62 0.99 -10.23
N ASN A 120 19.34 1.29 -9.14
CA ASN A 120 19.91 2.60 -8.83
C ASN A 120 18.88 3.74 -8.94
N ALA A 121 17.73 3.58 -8.28
CA ALA A 121 16.65 4.55 -8.29
C ALA A 121 16.67 5.43 -7.04
N THR A 122 16.24 6.69 -7.19
CA THR A 122 15.81 7.49 -6.04
C THR A 122 14.51 6.89 -5.49
N LEU A 123 14.44 6.65 -4.19
CA LEU A 123 13.27 6.09 -3.55
C LEU A 123 12.50 7.19 -2.82
N PHE A 124 11.22 7.32 -3.15
CA PHE A 124 10.28 8.21 -2.49
C PHE A 124 9.23 7.37 -1.75
N MET A 125 8.73 7.88 -0.64
CA MET A 125 7.52 7.40 0.01
C MET A 125 6.57 8.56 0.19
N LEU A 126 5.36 8.45 -0.34
CA LEU A 126 4.32 9.47 -0.20
C LEU A 126 3.27 9.00 0.79
N GLU A 127 3.04 9.81 1.82
CA GLU A 127 2.02 9.51 2.82
C GLU A 127 0.62 9.80 2.28
N HIS A 128 -0.30 8.87 2.50
CA HIS A 128 -1.67 8.99 2.04
C HIS A 128 -2.41 10.14 2.76
N ARG A 129 -3.23 10.91 2.03
CA ARG A 129 -4.12 11.92 2.63
C ARG A 129 -4.93 11.33 3.79
N TYR A 130 -5.06 12.09 4.88
CA TYR A 130 -5.73 11.73 6.15
C TYR A 130 -5.03 10.67 7.01
N PHE A 131 -3.85 10.18 6.64
CA PHE A 131 -3.10 9.21 7.45
C PHE A 131 -1.77 9.81 7.91
N GLY A 132 -1.28 9.32 9.06
CA GLY A 132 -0.08 9.83 9.70
C GLY A 132 -0.11 11.35 9.88
N SER A 133 0.98 12.00 9.46
CA SER A 133 1.16 13.45 9.55
C SER A 133 0.40 14.22 8.45
N SER A 134 -0.04 13.53 7.41
CA SER A 134 -0.73 14.07 6.23
C SER A 134 -2.20 14.32 6.49
N GLN A 135 -2.49 15.33 7.29
CA GLN A 135 -3.85 15.70 7.72
C GLN A 135 -4.32 16.99 7.02
N PRO A 136 -5.20 16.93 6.01
CA PRO A 136 -5.75 18.12 5.37
C PRO A 136 -6.55 19.01 6.33
N PHE A 137 -7.09 18.41 7.39
CA PHE A 137 -7.87 19.09 8.43
C PHE A 137 -7.48 18.59 9.81
N LYS A 138 -7.68 19.43 10.83
CA LYS A 138 -7.48 19.05 12.24
C LYS A 138 -8.56 18.13 12.79
N SER A 139 -9.76 18.14 12.19
CA SER A 139 -10.91 17.37 12.67
C SER A 139 -11.48 16.49 11.56
N LEU A 140 -11.88 15.27 11.93
CA LEU A 140 -12.45 14.27 11.02
C LEU A 140 -13.99 14.32 11.04
N THR A 141 -14.56 15.48 10.73
CA THR A 141 -16.02 15.63 10.52
C THR A 141 -16.42 15.07 9.16
N GLU A 142 -17.70 14.76 8.95
CA GLU A 142 -18.21 14.30 7.65
C GLU A 142 -17.89 15.29 6.51
N GLU A 143 -18.05 16.59 6.77
CA GLU A 143 -17.70 17.65 5.80
C GLU A 143 -16.21 17.63 5.42
N ASN A 144 -15.33 17.31 6.37
CA ASN A 144 -13.90 17.22 6.12
C ASN A 144 -13.52 15.88 5.49
N LEU A 145 -14.21 14.79 5.80
CA LEU A 145 -13.92 13.45 5.28
C LEU A 145 -14.39 13.25 3.83
N LYS A 146 -15.20 14.15 3.27
CA LYS A 146 -15.61 14.05 1.86
C LYS A 146 -14.44 14.07 0.86
N TYR A 147 -13.27 14.60 1.24
CA TYR A 147 -12.06 14.55 0.39
C TYR A 147 -11.18 13.31 0.62
N LEU A 148 -11.54 12.43 1.56
CA LEU A 148 -10.91 11.12 1.75
C LEU A 148 -11.49 10.14 0.74
N THR A 149 -10.97 10.15 -0.49
CA THR A 149 -11.35 9.21 -1.54
C THR A 149 -10.11 8.70 -2.28
N SER A 150 -10.17 7.48 -2.79
CA SER A 150 -9.10 6.92 -3.62
C SER A 150 -8.85 7.73 -4.89
N ARG A 151 -9.90 8.32 -5.48
CA ARG A 151 -9.78 9.21 -6.64
C ARG A 151 -8.93 10.42 -6.36
N GLN A 152 -9.15 11.06 -5.20
CA GLN A 152 -8.33 12.20 -4.81
C GLN A 152 -6.88 11.79 -4.50
N ALA A 153 -6.68 10.62 -3.87
CA ALA A 153 -5.34 10.10 -3.61
C ALA A 153 -4.58 9.73 -4.90
N VAL A 154 -5.28 9.30 -5.96
CA VAL A 154 -4.68 9.08 -7.27
C VAL A 154 -4.13 10.38 -7.85
N GLU A 155 -4.91 11.46 -7.78
CA GLU A 155 -4.48 12.77 -8.26
C GLU A 155 -3.38 13.38 -7.36
N ASP A 156 -3.35 13.06 -6.06
CA ASP A 156 -2.23 13.47 -5.20
C ASP A 156 -0.88 12.93 -5.71
N VAL A 157 -0.87 11.68 -6.17
CA VAL A 157 0.34 11.09 -6.77
C VAL A 157 0.67 11.78 -8.09
N ALA A 158 -0.34 12.08 -8.90
CA ALA A 158 -0.17 12.74 -10.19
C ALA A 158 0.42 14.16 -10.06
N THR A 159 0.09 14.89 -8.99
CA THR A 159 0.69 16.21 -8.70
C THR A 159 2.05 16.09 -8.02
N PHE A 160 2.26 15.06 -7.20
CA PHE A 160 3.53 14.83 -6.51
C PHE A 160 4.69 14.53 -7.46
N ILE A 161 4.50 13.70 -8.49
CA ILE A 161 5.58 13.30 -9.41
C ILE A 161 6.23 14.51 -10.11
N PRO A 162 5.49 15.43 -10.75
CA PRO A 162 6.06 16.65 -11.33
C PRO A 162 6.75 17.54 -10.31
N PHE A 163 6.18 17.65 -9.10
CA PHE A 163 6.82 18.38 -8.00
C PHE A 163 8.17 17.76 -7.64
N ALA A 164 8.21 16.45 -7.39
CA ALA A 164 9.43 15.74 -7.00
C ALA A 164 10.51 15.82 -8.08
N ASN A 165 10.13 15.70 -9.35
CA ASN A 165 11.05 15.88 -10.48
C ASN A 165 11.72 17.26 -10.48
N LYS A 166 10.96 18.31 -10.15
CA LYS A 166 11.45 19.69 -10.11
C LYS A 166 12.28 19.97 -8.85
N GLU A 167 11.75 19.61 -7.69
CA GLU A 167 12.35 19.88 -6.37
C GLU A 167 13.70 19.15 -6.23
N HIS A 168 13.73 17.88 -6.61
CA HIS A 168 14.91 17.00 -6.46
C HIS A 168 15.72 16.84 -7.75
N LYS A 169 15.43 17.64 -8.79
CA LYS A 169 16.21 17.71 -10.04
C LYS A 169 16.47 16.35 -10.70
N LEU A 170 15.50 15.42 -10.65
CA LEU A 170 15.66 14.04 -11.11
C LEU A 170 15.95 13.91 -12.62
N GLY A 171 15.63 14.96 -13.39
CA GLY A 171 15.88 15.05 -14.83
C GLY A 171 14.62 14.76 -15.66
N GLU A 172 14.49 15.40 -16.82
CA GLU A 172 13.27 15.38 -17.66
C GLU A 172 12.89 13.98 -18.17
N LYS A 173 13.84 13.04 -18.21
CA LYS A 173 13.61 11.67 -18.70
C LYS A 173 13.40 10.65 -17.59
N THR A 174 13.16 11.11 -16.35
CA THR A 174 13.01 10.23 -15.19
C THR A 174 11.88 9.23 -15.41
N LYS A 175 12.17 7.94 -15.20
CA LYS A 175 11.19 6.86 -15.26
C LYS A 175 10.73 6.52 -13.85
N TRP A 176 9.44 6.74 -13.60
CA TRP A 176 8.79 6.44 -12.34
C TRP A 176 8.17 5.05 -12.34
N VAL A 177 8.40 4.29 -11.29
CA VAL A 177 7.66 3.07 -10.97
C VAL A 177 6.95 3.27 -9.63
N VAL A 178 5.67 2.92 -9.55
CA VAL A 178 4.89 3.02 -8.31
C VAL A 178 4.72 1.65 -7.69
N ILE A 179 4.94 1.53 -6.38
CA ILE A 179 4.88 0.27 -5.64
C ILE A 179 3.93 0.45 -4.46
N GLY A 180 3.04 -0.52 -4.24
CA GLY A 180 2.18 -0.55 -3.07
C GLY A 180 1.65 -1.94 -2.74
N GLY A 181 1.25 -2.12 -1.48
CA GLY A 181 0.67 -3.35 -0.95
C GLY A 181 -0.80 -3.20 -0.55
N SER A 182 -1.62 -4.23 -0.70
CA SER A 182 -3.04 -4.20 -0.31
C SER A 182 -3.78 -3.03 -0.99
N TYR A 183 -4.44 -2.15 -0.24
CA TYR A 183 -5.04 -0.92 -0.76
C TYR A 183 -4.05 -0.02 -1.50
N ALA A 184 -2.81 0.13 -1.00
CA ALA A 184 -1.78 0.88 -1.70
C ALA A 184 -1.37 0.19 -3.02
N GLY A 185 -1.52 -1.13 -3.11
CA GLY A 185 -1.37 -1.88 -4.36
C GLY A 185 -2.48 -1.56 -5.36
N ASN A 186 -3.72 -1.42 -4.91
CA ASN A 186 -4.82 -0.91 -5.74
C ASN A 186 -4.50 0.50 -6.24
N LEU A 187 -4.05 1.40 -5.36
CA LEU A 187 -3.63 2.75 -5.76
C LEU A 187 -2.50 2.70 -6.79
N ALA A 188 -1.44 1.92 -6.59
CA ALA A 188 -0.34 1.81 -7.54
C ALA A 188 -0.83 1.41 -8.94
N ALA A 189 -1.75 0.44 -9.02
CA ALA A 189 -2.38 0.04 -10.28
C ALA A 189 -3.24 1.17 -10.88
N TRP A 190 -4.08 1.82 -10.08
CA TRP A 190 -4.98 2.88 -10.54
C TRP A 190 -4.21 4.12 -11.02
N VAL A 191 -3.19 4.58 -10.30
CA VAL A 191 -2.40 5.74 -10.76
C VAL A 191 -1.69 5.40 -12.07
N ARG A 192 -1.12 4.19 -12.22
CA ARG A 192 -0.50 3.77 -13.50
C ARG A 192 -1.50 3.72 -14.64
N GLN A 193 -2.73 3.29 -14.37
CA GLN A 193 -3.81 3.23 -15.36
C GLN A 193 -4.29 4.63 -15.76
N MET A 194 -4.44 5.54 -14.79
CA MET A 194 -5.00 6.87 -15.01
C MET A 194 -3.96 7.88 -15.53
N HIS A 195 -2.69 7.73 -15.15
CA HIS A 195 -1.58 8.62 -15.51
C HIS A 195 -0.41 7.86 -16.18
N PRO A 196 -0.66 7.18 -17.32
CA PRO A 196 0.38 6.43 -18.04
C PRO A 196 1.52 7.30 -18.58
N GLU A 197 1.29 8.60 -18.72
CA GLU A 197 2.27 9.60 -19.14
C GLU A 197 3.29 9.93 -18.03
N LEU A 198 2.91 9.76 -16.76
CA LEU A 198 3.79 10.02 -15.61
C LEU A 198 4.53 8.76 -15.15
N ILE A 199 3.90 7.59 -15.26
CA ILE A 199 4.38 6.35 -14.63
C ILE A 199 4.70 5.30 -15.68
N ALA A 200 5.93 4.79 -15.65
CA ALA A 200 6.39 3.74 -16.55
C ALA A 200 5.77 2.38 -16.22
N GLY A 201 5.67 2.03 -14.93
CA GLY A 201 5.08 0.77 -14.47
C GLY A 201 4.61 0.80 -13.02
N ALA A 202 3.85 -0.21 -12.62
CA ALA A 202 3.42 -0.37 -11.24
C ALA A 202 3.60 -1.81 -10.72
N VAL A 203 3.89 -1.92 -9.42
CA VAL A 203 3.88 -3.16 -8.66
C VAL A 203 2.73 -3.10 -7.66
N ALA A 204 1.67 -3.84 -7.94
CA ALA A 204 0.44 -3.91 -7.15
C ALA A 204 0.43 -5.22 -6.35
N SER A 205 1.07 -5.19 -5.18
CA SER A 205 1.26 -6.37 -4.32
C SER A 205 0.03 -6.62 -3.46
N SER A 206 -0.48 -7.85 -3.47
CA SER A 206 -1.67 -8.33 -2.75
C SER A 206 -2.88 -7.40 -2.92
N ALA A 207 -3.02 -6.82 -4.12
CA ALA A 207 -3.99 -5.78 -4.43
C ALA A 207 -5.37 -6.38 -4.74
N PRO A 208 -6.41 -6.15 -3.91
CA PRO A 208 -7.77 -6.62 -4.20
C PRO A 208 -8.45 -5.68 -5.22
N ILE A 209 -8.02 -5.74 -6.48
CA ILE A 209 -8.50 -4.84 -7.54
C ILE A 209 -9.90 -5.19 -8.02
N LYS A 210 -10.26 -6.47 -7.91
CA LYS A 210 -11.64 -6.92 -8.12
C LYS A 210 -12.47 -6.52 -6.91
N ILE A 211 -13.10 -5.36 -7.00
CA ILE A 211 -14.04 -4.88 -5.98
C ILE A 211 -15.34 -5.67 -6.12
N ALA A 212 -15.74 -6.33 -5.04
CA ALA A 212 -17.02 -7.00 -4.92
C ALA A 212 -17.66 -6.58 -3.59
N LEU A 213 -19.00 -6.49 -3.56
CA LEU A 213 -19.74 -6.21 -2.34
C LEU A 213 -19.58 -7.35 -1.33
N ASP A 214 -19.68 -8.59 -1.84
CA ASP A 214 -19.43 -9.80 -1.09
C ASP A 214 -18.16 -10.47 -1.62
N ILE A 215 -17.26 -10.83 -0.71
CA ILE A 215 -15.98 -11.48 -1.02
C ILE A 215 -15.93 -12.86 -0.34
N PRO A 216 -16.78 -13.82 -0.73
CA PRO A 216 -16.82 -15.15 -0.11
C PRO A 216 -15.48 -15.89 -0.26
N ASP A 217 -14.76 -15.63 -1.36
CA ASP A 217 -13.46 -16.22 -1.66
C ASP A 217 -12.40 -15.88 -0.61
N TYR A 218 -12.55 -14.77 0.12
CA TYR A 218 -11.62 -14.41 1.19
C TYR A 218 -11.66 -15.44 2.33
N LEU A 219 -12.86 -15.74 2.83
CA LEU A 219 -13.04 -16.72 3.90
C LEU A 219 -12.76 -18.14 3.40
N ALA A 220 -13.14 -18.46 2.17
CA ALA A 220 -12.81 -19.76 1.56
C ALA A 220 -11.28 -19.96 1.44
N GLY A 221 -10.54 -18.91 1.08
CA GLY A 221 -9.08 -18.93 1.03
C GLY A 221 -8.45 -19.16 2.40
N LEU A 222 -8.94 -18.46 3.44
CA LEU A 222 -8.51 -18.67 4.82
C LEU A 222 -8.79 -20.12 5.28
N GLU A 223 -10.00 -20.62 5.03
CA GLU A 223 -10.38 -21.98 5.36
C GLU A 223 -9.47 -23.01 4.68
N ALA A 224 -9.15 -22.81 3.40
CA ALA A 224 -8.25 -23.69 2.65
C ALA A 224 -6.83 -23.71 3.23
N VAL A 225 -6.33 -22.58 3.73
CA VAL A 225 -5.03 -22.50 4.43
C VAL A 225 -5.10 -23.23 5.76
N LEU A 226 -6.12 -22.97 6.57
CA LEU A 226 -6.28 -23.60 7.88
C LEU A 226 -6.36 -25.13 7.75
N ARG A 227 -7.16 -25.63 6.80
CA ARG A 227 -7.38 -27.07 6.58
C ARG A 227 -6.11 -27.88 6.28
N LYS A 228 -4.99 -27.24 5.93
CA LYS A 228 -3.67 -27.90 5.83
C LYS A 228 -3.21 -28.42 7.19
N GLU A 229 -3.57 -27.73 8.26
CA GLU A 229 -3.32 -28.08 9.66
C GLU A 229 -4.57 -28.73 10.27
N LYS A 230 -4.70 -30.05 10.08
CA LYS A 230 -5.93 -30.81 10.41
C LYS A 230 -6.35 -30.68 11.88
N ASP A 231 -5.41 -30.86 12.80
CA ASP A 231 -5.69 -30.85 14.24
C ASP A 231 -6.05 -29.44 14.75
N CYS A 232 -5.39 -28.42 14.20
CA CYS A 232 -5.69 -27.02 14.51
C CYS A 232 -7.08 -26.64 14.03
N THR A 233 -7.42 -27.00 12.79
CA THR A 233 -8.72 -26.66 12.18
C THR A 233 -9.88 -27.31 12.92
N ALA A 234 -9.74 -28.59 13.30
CA ALA A 234 -10.79 -29.30 14.03
C ALA A 234 -11.06 -28.65 15.39
N LYS A 235 -9.99 -28.42 16.18
CA LYS A 235 -10.10 -27.75 17.49
C LYS A 235 -10.64 -26.34 17.38
N LEU A 236 -10.25 -25.58 16.35
CA LEU A 236 -10.79 -24.25 16.10
C LEU A 236 -12.31 -24.32 15.84
N GLY A 237 -12.76 -25.26 15.00
CA GLY A 237 -14.18 -25.48 14.73
C GLY A 237 -14.97 -25.83 15.99
N GLU A 238 -14.49 -26.77 16.79
CA GLU A 238 -15.10 -27.15 18.07
C GLU A 238 -15.16 -25.96 19.05
N SER A 239 -14.06 -25.21 19.16
CA SER A 239 -13.96 -24.06 20.06
C SER A 239 -14.91 -22.93 19.65
N LEU A 240 -15.03 -22.65 18.35
CA LEU A 240 -15.98 -21.66 17.83
C LEU A 240 -17.43 -22.09 18.04
N ALA A 241 -17.75 -23.37 17.82
CA ALA A 241 -19.08 -23.90 18.08
C ALA A 241 -19.45 -23.82 19.57
N HIS A 242 -18.51 -24.15 20.45
CA HIS A 242 -18.70 -24.03 21.89
C HIS A 242 -18.90 -22.57 22.32
N ALA A 243 -18.08 -21.65 21.79
CA ALA A 243 -18.24 -20.23 22.07
C ALA A 243 -19.59 -19.67 21.58
N ALA A 244 -20.07 -20.13 20.41
CA ALA A 244 -21.38 -19.77 19.91
C ALA A 244 -22.51 -20.25 20.86
N MET A 245 -22.42 -21.47 21.40
CA MET A 245 -23.38 -21.98 22.38
C MET A 245 -23.38 -21.15 23.68
N LEU A 246 -22.20 -20.88 24.24
CA LEU A 246 -22.07 -20.07 25.46
C LEU A 246 -22.59 -18.63 25.26
N SER A 247 -22.56 -18.10 24.03
CA SER A 247 -23.04 -16.74 23.75
C SER A 247 -24.56 -16.56 23.91
N CYS A 248 -25.33 -17.66 23.90
CA CYS A 248 -26.79 -17.64 23.88
C CYS A 248 -27.43 -17.14 25.18
N ASP A 249 -26.79 -17.31 26.34
CA ASP A 249 -27.35 -16.91 27.63
C ASP A 249 -26.39 -16.08 28.50
N ALA A 250 -26.91 -15.56 29.61
CA ALA A 250 -26.15 -14.65 30.48
C ALA A 250 -25.01 -15.35 31.24
N GLU A 251 -25.18 -16.63 31.58
CA GLU A 251 -24.20 -17.41 32.32
C GLU A 251 -23.03 -17.79 31.42
N GLY A 252 -23.32 -18.29 30.20
CA GLY A 252 -22.31 -18.59 29.19
C GLY A 252 -21.56 -17.35 28.72
N ARG A 253 -22.22 -16.19 28.57
CA ARG A 253 -21.49 -14.92 28.29
C ARG A 253 -20.58 -14.49 29.44
N ALA A 254 -20.96 -14.76 30.69
CA ALA A 254 -20.10 -14.51 31.84
C ALA A 254 -18.91 -15.48 31.88
N GLU A 255 -19.09 -16.72 31.44
CA GLU A 255 -18.01 -17.70 31.27
C GLU A 255 -17.05 -17.31 30.15
N LEU A 256 -17.55 -16.94 28.97
CA LEU A 256 -16.73 -16.43 27.87
C LEU A 256 -15.88 -15.23 28.31
N SER A 257 -16.48 -14.34 29.10
CA SER A 257 -15.78 -13.18 29.66
C SER A 257 -14.64 -13.56 30.61
N LYS A 258 -14.66 -14.73 31.25
CA LYS A 258 -13.55 -15.21 32.08
C LYS A 258 -12.45 -15.87 31.25
N VAL A 259 -12.84 -16.58 30.18
CA VAL A 259 -11.92 -17.32 29.31
C VAL A 259 -11.07 -16.39 28.43
N PHE A 260 -11.65 -15.30 27.94
CA PHE A 260 -11.01 -14.36 27.00
C PHE A 260 -10.53 -13.04 27.65
N ARG A 261 -10.33 -13.03 28.98
CA ARG A 261 -9.83 -11.87 29.73
C ARG A 261 -8.32 -11.90 29.91
#